data_AF-A0A7Y9EG13-F1
#
_entry.id   AF-A0A7Y9EG13-F1
#
_cell.length_a   1.000
_cell.length_b   1.000
_cell.length_c   1.000
_cell.angle_alpha   90.00
_cell.angle_beta   90.00
_cell.angle_gamma   90.00
#
_symmetry.space_group_name_H-M   'P 1'
#
loop_
_entity.id
_entity.type
_entity.pdbx_description
1 polymer ?
#
loop_
_entity_poly.entity_id
_entity_poly.type
_entity_poly.pdbx_seq_one_letter_code
_entity_poly.pdbx_strand_id
1 'polypeptide(L)'
;MITAPRHATTYSLFVPDEAAAREGARALAGRGHALVRVAPDTTTDSGWRVDGLDEGPYPDDDERWWAAAEHRAVAALAEGLGGRLSCSMALPETARRFFPEGEGVCDRSAGDVRDLRVAVLSREPARTPAPAIVHGLGRQEPSGGPTGEPIVLDGLDDIDWSSLTGAYGPADEVPDILRGLAANDEGWEEAVEEYFSTVVHQDTCYDCTPETIGFLVQLVRAPRLFPAYRFHLLIHLAYIATIDPVPETGEPDSDEAAACRAVIDRLPGLLALWPDLPATERAWLIVLAAVRPGAEPRPEFREFRHRVDGPSPALDLALALMSGDGGAVRELTLAAAAWDEEVSAMLEEPFSRRTRDLKVLFHLALAELAPA
;
A
#
# COMPACT_ATOMS: atom_id res chain seq x y z
N MET A 1 13.13 -22.60 -13.24
CA MET A 1 14.55 -22.67 -13.68
C MET A 1 15.33 -21.86 -12.68
N ILE A 2 16.43 -22.35 -12.12
CA ILE A 2 17.21 -21.57 -11.14
C ILE A 2 17.78 -20.32 -11.82
N THR A 3 17.47 -19.13 -11.30
CA THR A 3 17.88 -17.85 -11.89
C THR A 3 18.76 -17.04 -10.95
N ALA A 4 19.69 -16.29 -11.53
CA ALA A 4 20.39 -15.23 -10.80
C ALA A 4 19.52 -13.97 -10.82
N PRO A 5 19.35 -13.28 -9.67
CA PRO A 5 18.55 -12.07 -9.60
C PRO A 5 19.23 -10.91 -10.36
N ARG A 6 18.42 -9.95 -10.83
CA ARG A 6 18.89 -8.72 -11.46
C ARG A 6 19.62 -7.83 -10.47
N HIS A 7 19.14 -7.77 -9.23
CA HIS A 7 19.78 -7.03 -8.14
C HIS A 7 20.21 -7.97 -7.02
N ALA A 8 21.31 -7.62 -6.36
CA ALA A 8 21.70 -8.22 -5.09
C ALA A 8 21.20 -7.36 -3.94
N THR A 9 20.80 -7.99 -2.85
CA THR A 9 20.30 -7.31 -1.65
C THR A 9 21.34 -7.43 -0.54
N THR A 10 21.78 -6.29 -0.02
CA THR A 10 22.56 -6.23 1.23
C THR A 10 21.58 -6.04 2.39
N TYR A 11 21.53 -7.01 3.28
CA TYR A 11 20.80 -6.92 4.54
C TYR A 11 21.76 -6.51 5.66
N SER A 12 21.40 -5.48 6.42
CA SER A 12 22.14 -4.98 7.57
C SER A 12 21.28 -5.07 8.81
N LEU A 13 21.64 -5.96 9.73
CA LEU A 13 20.98 -6.14 11.02
C LEU A 13 21.75 -5.36 12.07
N PHE A 14 21.07 -4.56 12.88
CA PHE A 14 21.64 -3.84 14.02
C PHE A 14 21.11 -4.47 15.30
N VAL A 15 21.99 -5.06 16.10
CA VAL A 15 21.67 -5.93 17.24
C VAL A 15 22.38 -5.46 18.52
N PRO A 16 21.90 -5.81 19.72
CA PRO A 16 22.34 -5.17 20.97
C PRO A 16 23.76 -5.54 21.41
N ASP A 17 24.29 -6.70 21.02
CA ASP A 17 25.60 -7.17 21.47
C ASP A 17 26.31 -8.09 20.46
N GLU A 18 27.58 -8.39 20.75
CA GLU A 18 28.41 -9.23 19.87
C GLU A 18 27.86 -10.64 19.75
N ALA A 19 27.32 -11.22 20.83
CA ALA A 19 26.84 -12.60 20.82
C ALA A 19 25.67 -12.74 19.83
N ALA A 20 24.71 -11.81 19.89
CA ALA A 20 23.62 -11.69 18.93
C ALA A 20 24.15 -11.47 17.50
N ALA A 21 25.18 -10.65 17.31
CA ALA A 21 25.78 -10.42 16.00
C ALA A 21 26.41 -11.69 15.41
N ARG A 22 27.14 -12.46 16.22
CA ARG A 22 27.73 -13.74 15.80
C ARG A 22 26.66 -14.78 15.48
N GLU A 23 25.55 -14.77 16.21
CA GLU A 23 24.39 -15.63 15.93
C GLU A 23 23.74 -15.26 14.59
N GLY A 24 23.41 -13.97 14.39
CA GLY A 24 22.86 -13.46 13.14
C GLY A 24 23.77 -13.77 11.95
N ALA A 25 25.08 -13.59 12.09
CA ALA A 25 26.04 -13.89 11.02
C ALA A 25 26.04 -15.38 10.62
N ARG A 26 25.99 -16.29 11.61
CA ARG A 26 25.87 -17.73 11.33
C ARG A 26 24.55 -18.06 10.65
N ALA A 27 23.45 -17.43 11.06
CA ALA A 27 22.16 -17.61 10.43
C ALA A 27 22.16 -17.16 8.97
N LEU A 28 22.64 -15.95 8.66
CA LEU A 28 22.73 -15.45 7.27
C LEU A 28 23.65 -16.33 6.40
N ALA A 29 24.80 -16.74 6.92
CA ALA A 29 25.70 -17.65 6.21
C ALA A 29 25.05 -19.03 5.94
N GLY A 30 24.28 -19.54 6.91
CA GLY A 30 23.51 -20.77 6.82
C GLY A 30 22.31 -20.68 5.86
N ARG A 31 21.78 -19.46 5.64
CA ARG A 31 20.77 -19.17 4.61
C ARG A 31 21.35 -19.04 3.20
N GLY A 32 22.68 -19.11 3.06
CA GLY A 32 23.36 -19.02 1.77
C GLY A 32 23.69 -17.60 1.32
N HIS A 33 23.76 -16.63 2.23
CA HIS A 33 24.32 -15.30 1.89
C HIS A 33 25.79 -15.46 1.49
N ALA A 34 26.17 -14.85 0.37
CA ALA A 34 27.46 -15.07 -0.27
C ALA A 34 28.60 -14.39 0.51
N LEU A 35 28.35 -13.17 0.99
CA LEU A 35 29.22 -12.44 1.90
C LEU A 35 28.50 -12.22 3.23
N VAL A 36 29.20 -12.45 4.34
CA VAL A 36 28.70 -12.10 5.68
C VAL A 36 29.81 -11.48 6.51
N ARG A 37 29.55 -10.32 7.09
CA ARG A 37 30.47 -9.58 7.96
C ARG A 37 29.81 -9.14 9.25
N VAL A 38 30.63 -8.95 10.28
CA VAL A 38 30.21 -8.35 11.55
C VAL A 38 31.12 -7.18 11.91
N ALA A 39 30.56 -6.15 12.52
CA ALA A 39 31.30 -5.00 13.01
C ALA A 39 30.58 -4.37 14.22
N PRO A 40 31.28 -3.63 15.10
CA PRO A 40 30.63 -2.73 16.02
C PRO A 40 29.77 -1.70 15.26
N ASP A 41 28.59 -1.39 15.77
CA ASP A 41 27.74 -0.34 15.20
C ASP A 41 28.34 1.02 15.58
N THR A 42 28.81 1.79 14.59
CA THR A 42 29.41 3.10 14.85
C THR A 42 28.39 4.19 15.17
N THR A 43 27.10 3.89 15.04
CA THR A 43 26.01 4.84 15.35
C THR A 43 25.51 4.74 16.80
N THR A 44 25.87 3.66 17.51
CA THR A 44 25.49 3.43 18.90
C THR A 44 26.71 3.04 19.73
N ASP A 45 26.81 3.48 20.97
CA ASP A 45 28.01 3.23 21.80
C ASP A 45 28.17 1.76 22.23
N SER A 46 27.16 0.91 22.00
CA SER A 46 27.15 -0.48 22.48
C SER A 46 26.60 -1.51 21.49
N GLY A 47 26.10 -1.10 20.32
CA GLY A 47 25.46 -2.00 19.36
C GLY A 47 26.46 -2.71 18.45
N TRP A 48 25.96 -3.73 17.75
CA TRP A 48 26.68 -4.46 16.73
C TRP A 48 25.88 -4.51 15.44
N ARG A 49 26.59 -4.69 14.34
CA ARG A 49 26.05 -4.77 13.00
C ARG A 49 26.46 -6.08 12.34
N VAL A 50 25.50 -6.70 11.65
CA VAL A 50 25.70 -7.89 10.80
C VAL A 50 25.26 -7.55 9.40
N ASP A 51 26.13 -7.71 8.42
CA ASP A 51 25.80 -7.52 7.01
C ASP A 51 25.82 -8.84 6.27
N GLY A 52 24.79 -9.13 5.49
CA GLY A 52 24.70 -10.30 4.62
C GLY A 52 24.36 -9.89 3.18
N LEU A 53 25.07 -10.45 2.21
CA LEU A 53 24.81 -10.22 0.79
C LEU A 53 24.06 -11.40 0.17
N ASP A 54 22.82 -11.18 -0.24
CA ASP A 54 22.04 -12.09 -1.07
C ASP A 54 22.24 -11.79 -2.56
N GLU A 55 22.90 -12.70 -3.26
CA GLU A 55 23.06 -12.68 -4.72
C GLU A 55 22.25 -13.79 -5.39
N GLY A 56 21.30 -14.40 -4.67
CA GLY A 56 20.64 -15.63 -5.07
C GLY A 56 21.61 -16.81 -5.20
N PRO A 57 21.39 -17.74 -6.14
CA PRO A 57 20.26 -17.77 -7.07
C PRO A 57 18.94 -18.15 -6.39
N TYR A 58 17.83 -17.86 -7.07
CA TYR A 58 16.48 -18.18 -6.63
C TYR A 58 15.92 -19.47 -7.27
N PRO A 59 14.96 -20.15 -6.62
CA PRO A 59 14.39 -21.40 -7.11
C PRO A 59 13.81 -21.33 -8.53
N ASP A 60 13.17 -20.22 -8.87
CA ASP A 60 12.65 -19.90 -10.20
C ASP A 60 12.97 -18.44 -10.60
N ASP A 61 12.28 -17.90 -11.61
CA ASP A 61 12.46 -16.55 -12.17
C ASP A 61 11.64 -15.46 -11.45
N ASP A 62 10.88 -15.81 -10.42
CA ASP A 62 10.08 -14.87 -9.63
C ASP A 62 10.93 -14.13 -8.59
N GLU A 63 11.84 -13.28 -9.10
CA GLU A 63 12.81 -12.54 -8.27
C GLU A 63 12.13 -11.75 -7.14
N ARG A 64 10.99 -11.11 -7.43
CA ARG A 64 10.27 -10.29 -6.46
C ARG A 64 9.69 -11.13 -5.32
N TRP A 65 9.12 -12.30 -5.63
CA TRP A 65 8.61 -13.21 -4.61
C TRP A 65 9.71 -13.73 -3.67
N TRP A 66 10.81 -14.21 -4.24
CA TRP A 66 11.89 -14.81 -3.44
C TRP A 66 12.68 -13.77 -2.65
N ALA A 67 12.87 -12.56 -3.19
CA ALA A 67 13.45 -11.44 -2.44
C ALA A 67 12.55 -11.04 -1.26
N ALA A 68 11.23 -10.99 -1.45
CA ALA A 68 10.28 -10.72 -0.36
C ALA A 68 10.30 -11.85 0.69
N ALA A 69 10.33 -13.12 0.27
CA ALA A 69 10.43 -14.25 1.18
C ALA A 69 11.73 -14.22 2.01
N GLU A 70 12.87 -13.87 1.39
CA GLU A 70 14.11 -13.68 2.15
C GLU A 70 14.02 -12.49 3.10
N HIS A 71 13.44 -11.37 2.66
CA HIS A 71 13.27 -10.19 3.52
C HIS A 71 12.51 -10.55 4.80
N ARG A 72 11.37 -11.24 4.69
CA ARG A 72 10.57 -11.69 5.85
C ARG A 72 11.40 -12.55 6.80
N ALA A 73 12.12 -13.53 6.25
CA ALA A 73 12.93 -14.42 7.07
C ALA A 73 14.08 -13.70 7.79
N VAL A 74 14.69 -12.71 7.14
CA VAL A 74 15.77 -11.90 7.74
C VAL A 74 15.21 -10.87 8.72
N ALA A 75 14.02 -10.31 8.49
CA ALA A 75 13.33 -9.43 9.42
C ALA A 75 12.96 -10.16 10.72
N ALA A 76 12.37 -11.35 10.61
CA ALA A 76 12.09 -12.21 11.76
C ALA A 76 13.36 -12.62 12.53
N LEU A 77 14.47 -12.85 11.83
CA LEU A 77 15.77 -13.06 12.46
C LEU A 77 16.24 -11.83 13.23
N ALA A 78 16.15 -10.63 12.63
CA ALA A 78 16.55 -9.38 13.28
C ALA A 78 15.72 -9.13 14.55
N GLU A 79 14.40 -9.30 14.47
CA GLU A 79 13.49 -9.17 15.61
C GLU A 79 13.81 -10.18 16.72
N GLY A 80 14.01 -11.46 16.36
CA GLY A 80 14.38 -12.51 17.31
C GLY A 80 15.71 -12.26 18.04
N LEU A 81 16.61 -11.50 17.42
CA LEU A 81 17.87 -11.05 18.02
C LEU A 81 17.73 -9.72 18.81
N GLY A 82 16.52 -9.18 18.95
CA GLY A 82 16.27 -7.89 19.60
C GLY A 82 16.82 -6.69 18.82
N GLY A 83 16.97 -6.85 17.50
CA GLY A 83 17.55 -5.86 16.62
C GLY A 83 16.58 -5.26 15.61
N ARG A 84 17.13 -4.43 14.71
CA ARG A 84 16.40 -3.82 13.58
C ARG A 84 17.06 -4.19 12.27
N LEU A 85 16.27 -4.24 11.21
CA LEU A 85 16.72 -4.52 9.84
C LEU A 85 16.81 -3.23 9.02
N SER A 86 17.80 -3.16 8.15
CA SER A 86 17.84 -2.27 6.99
C SER A 86 18.29 -3.08 5.78
N CYS A 87 17.87 -2.70 4.58
CA CYS A 87 18.36 -3.32 3.36
C CYS A 87 18.60 -2.30 2.26
N SER A 88 19.50 -2.64 1.34
CA SER A 88 19.74 -1.89 0.12
C SER A 88 19.91 -2.84 -1.06
N MET A 89 19.51 -2.39 -2.25
CA MET A 89 19.61 -3.15 -3.49
C MET A 89 20.55 -2.45 -4.46
N ALA A 90 21.39 -3.23 -5.14
CA ALA A 90 22.26 -2.74 -6.21
C ALA A 90 22.56 -3.86 -7.20
N LEU A 91 23.16 -3.52 -8.34
CA LEU A 91 23.74 -4.55 -9.22
C LEU A 91 24.78 -5.37 -8.44
N PRO A 92 24.91 -6.70 -8.68
CA PRO A 92 25.78 -7.57 -7.86
C PRO A 92 27.23 -7.08 -7.70
N GLU A 93 27.85 -6.61 -8.79
CA GLU A 93 29.22 -6.06 -8.74
C GLU A 93 29.31 -4.79 -7.88
N THR A 94 28.31 -3.91 -7.97
CA THR A 94 28.19 -2.70 -7.16
C THR A 94 27.97 -3.05 -5.69
N ALA A 95 27.06 -4.00 -5.42
CA ALA A 95 26.77 -4.46 -4.06
C ALA A 95 28.01 -5.05 -3.39
N ARG A 96 28.80 -5.89 -4.09
CA ARG A 96 30.08 -6.40 -3.58
C ARG A 96 31.11 -5.30 -3.36
N ARG A 97 31.23 -4.35 -4.29
CA ARG A 97 32.21 -3.25 -4.21
C ARG A 97 31.96 -2.34 -3.02
N PHE A 98 30.69 -2.03 -2.73
CA PHE A 98 30.28 -1.18 -1.62
C PHE A 98 29.80 -1.98 -0.40
N PHE A 99 30.08 -3.30 -0.37
CA PHE A 99 29.68 -4.14 0.74
C PHE A 99 30.37 -3.65 2.01
N PRO A 100 29.64 -3.42 3.12
CA PRO A 100 30.21 -2.75 4.26
C PRO A 100 31.43 -3.44 4.87
N GLU A 101 32.34 -2.66 5.45
CA GLU A 101 33.53 -3.20 6.12
C GLU A 101 33.19 -3.87 7.45
N GLY A 102 34.00 -4.86 7.84
CA GLY A 102 33.83 -5.63 9.06
C GLY A 102 34.67 -6.91 9.06
N GLU A 103 34.63 -7.65 10.16
CA GLU A 103 35.24 -8.98 10.26
C GLU A 103 34.46 -9.97 9.39
N GLY A 104 35.16 -10.65 8.46
CA GLY A 104 34.56 -11.64 7.56
C GLY A 104 34.19 -12.93 8.28
N VAL A 105 32.91 -13.28 8.25
CA VAL A 105 32.38 -14.59 8.71
C VAL A 105 32.24 -15.55 7.52
N CYS A 106 31.88 -15.01 6.35
CA CYS A 106 31.73 -15.76 5.11
C CYS A 106 32.15 -14.88 3.92
N ASP A 107 32.94 -15.44 3.00
CA ASP A 107 33.25 -14.85 1.70
C ASP A 107 33.25 -15.97 0.65
N ARG A 108 32.14 -16.10 -0.06
CA ARG A 108 31.87 -17.13 -1.07
C ARG A 108 31.34 -16.47 -2.34
N SER A 109 31.49 -17.12 -3.49
CA SER A 109 30.79 -16.69 -4.71
C SER A 109 29.32 -17.15 -4.68
N ALA A 110 28.46 -16.51 -5.48
CA ALA A 110 27.08 -16.96 -5.69
C ALA A 110 27.02 -18.42 -6.20
N GLY A 111 28.03 -18.86 -6.95
CA GLY A 111 28.16 -20.25 -7.40
C GLY A 111 28.41 -21.23 -6.24
N ASP A 112 29.23 -20.84 -5.27
CA ASP A 112 29.60 -21.71 -4.13
C ASP A 112 28.42 -21.92 -3.17
N VAL A 113 27.53 -20.93 -3.05
CA VAL A 113 26.35 -20.99 -2.16
C VAL A 113 25.10 -21.54 -2.84
N ARG A 114 25.14 -21.78 -4.15
CA ARG A 114 23.97 -22.12 -4.99
C ARG A 114 23.08 -23.20 -4.39
N ASP A 115 23.65 -24.38 -4.10
CA ASP A 115 22.86 -25.53 -3.66
C ASP A 115 22.24 -25.27 -2.28
N LEU A 116 22.98 -24.59 -1.39
CA LEU A 116 22.48 -24.19 -0.08
C LEU A 116 21.36 -23.16 -0.20
N ARG A 117 21.54 -22.12 -1.04
CA ARG A 117 20.58 -21.04 -1.23
C ARG A 117 19.26 -21.56 -1.78
N VAL A 118 19.31 -22.39 -2.81
CA VAL A 118 18.12 -23.04 -3.38
C VAL A 118 17.46 -23.95 -2.36
N ALA A 119 18.22 -24.77 -1.63
CA ALA A 119 17.67 -25.67 -0.62
C ALA A 119 17.00 -24.94 0.55
N VAL A 120 17.51 -23.76 0.94
CA VAL A 120 16.91 -22.92 1.98
C VAL A 120 15.63 -22.26 1.47
N LEU A 121 15.67 -21.60 0.32
CA LEU A 121 14.51 -20.90 -0.22
C LEU A 121 13.39 -21.86 -0.64
N SER A 122 13.71 -23.06 -1.12
CA SER A 122 12.70 -24.08 -1.46
C SER A 122 11.93 -24.64 -0.26
N ARG A 123 12.27 -24.24 0.98
CA ARG A 123 11.44 -24.52 2.17
C ARG A 123 10.29 -23.52 2.32
N GLU A 124 10.45 -22.33 1.75
CA GLU A 124 9.39 -21.34 1.68
C GLU A 124 8.39 -21.73 0.58
N PRO A 125 7.09 -21.45 0.76
CA PRO A 125 6.10 -21.70 -0.28
C PRO A 125 6.38 -20.84 -1.52
N ALA A 126 6.36 -21.47 -2.69
CA ALA A 126 6.38 -20.74 -3.96
C ALA A 126 5.08 -19.95 -4.13
N ARG A 127 5.15 -18.85 -4.89
CA ARG A 127 3.99 -18.02 -5.22
C ARG A 127 2.91 -18.88 -5.88
N THR A 128 1.69 -18.77 -5.38
CA THR A 128 0.53 -19.36 -6.07
C THR A 128 0.15 -18.49 -7.27
N PRO A 129 -0.42 -19.05 -8.35
CA PRO A 129 -0.85 -18.23 -9.48
C PRO A 129 -1.89 -17.18 -9.05
N ALA A 130 -1.64 -15.92 -9.40
CA ALA A 130 -2.60 -14.85 -9.18
C ALA A 130 -3.94 -15.15 -9.91
N PRO A 131 -5.08 -14.73 -9.35
CA PRO A 131 -6.38 -14.92 -9.99
C PRO A 131 -6.41 -14.19 -11.34
N ALA A 132 -6.88 -14.88 -12.38
CA ALA A 132 -7.06 -14.28 -13.69
C ALA A 132 -8.29 -13.35 -13.67
N ILE A 133 -8.06 -12.05 -13.51
CA ILE A 133 -9.11 -11.03 -13.57
C ILE A 133 -9.58 -10.89 -15.01
N VAL A 134 -10.83 -11.29 -15.27
CA VAL A 134 -11.42 -11.30 -16.63
C VAL A 134 -12.48 -10.21 -16.82
N HIS A 135 -12.93 -9.58 -15.74
CA HIS A 135 -13.89 -8.48 -15.83
C HIS A 135 -13.19 -7.16 -16.21
N GLY A 136 -13.91 -6.31 -16.94
CA GLY A 136 -13.40 -5.02 -17.42
C GLY A 136 -13.50 -3.86 -16.43
N LEU A 137 -13.68 -4.11 -15.13
CA LEU A 137 -13.96 -3.06 -14.14
C LEU A 137 -12.84 -2.04 -13.93
N GLY A 138 -11.59 -2.35 -14.31
CA GLY A 138 -10.47 -1.40 -14.34
C GLY A 138 -10.27 -0.68 -15.68
N ARG A 139 -11.05 -1.02 -16.73
CA ARG A 139 -10.88 -0.41 -18.05
C ARG A 139 -11.73 0.85 -18.16
N GLN A 140 -11.07 1.99 -18.34
CA GLN A 140 -11.76 3.21 -18.74
C GLN A 140 -11.86 3.32 -20.27
N GLU A 141 -12.99 3.81 -20.74
CA GLU A 141 -13.17 4.22 -22.12
C GLU A 141 -12.24 5.41 -22.42
N PRO A 142 -11.48 5.40 -23.52
CA PRO A 142 -10.67 6.54 -23.93
C PRO A 142 -11.56 7.78 -24.09
N SER A 143 -11.26 8.81 -23.32
CA SER A 143 -12.02 10.06 -23.37
C SER A 143 -11.32 11.07 -24.30
N GLY A 144 -12.09 11.80 -25.12
CA GLY A 144 -11.58 12.70 -26.16
C GLY A 144 -10.98 14.03 -25.68
N GLY A 145 -10.42 14.07 -24.48
CA GLY A 145 -9.89 15.27 -23.83
C GLY A 145 -10.85 15.88 -22.80
N PRO A 146 -10.34 16.58 -21.78
CA PRO A 146 -11.15 16.99 -20.65
C PRO A 146 -11.69 18.40 -20.83
N THR A 147 -12.96 18.51 -21.17
CA THR A 147 -13.64 19.79 -21.09
C THR A 147 -15.07 19.54 -20.62
N GLY A 148 -15.27 19.59 -19.31
CA GLY A 148 -16.59 19.79 -18.76
C GLY A 148 -16.81 21.26 -18.40
N GLU A 149 -18.04 21.62 -18.04
CA GLU A 149 -18.30 22.96 -17.49
C GLU A 149 -17.73 23.06 -16.07
N PRO A 150 -17.20 24.23 -15.65
CA PRO A 150 -16.77 24.46 -14.29
C PRO A 150 -17.88 24.16 -13.27
N ILE A 151 -17.46 23.66 -12.12
CA ILE A 151 -18.32 23.29 -11.00
C ILE A 151 -18.18 24.36 -9.91
N VAL A 152 -19.30 24.78 -9.32
CA VAL A 152 -19.29 25.70 -8.19
C VAL A 152 -19.15 24.88 -6.91
N LEU A 153 -18.21 25.26 -6.06
CA LEU A 153 -17.97 24.67 -4.75
C LEU A 153 -18.62 25.53 -3.66
N ASP A 154 -19.77 25.07 -3.16
CA ASP A 154 -20.54 25.81 -2.16
C ASP A 154 -19.82 25.78 -0.81
N GLY A 155 -19.61 26.95 -0.21
CA GLY A 155 -18.99 27.13 1.11
C GLY A 155 -17.46 27.12 1.12
N LEU A 156 -16.80 27.14 -0.05
CA LEU A 156 -15.33 27.10 -0.14
C LEU A 156 -14.66 28.29 0.56
N ASP A 157 -15.23 29.48 0.38
CA ASP A 157 -14.71 30.74 0.95
C ASP A 157 -15.17 30.99 2.41
N ASP A 158 -15.99 30.09 2.97
CA ASP A 158 -16.48 30.21 4.35
C ASP A 158 -15.48 29.64 5.38
N ILE A 159 -14.48 28.87 4.92
CA ILE A 159 -13.45 28.24 5.75
C ILE A 159 -12.25 29.19 5.89
N ASP A 160 -11.77 29.38 7.12
CA ASP A 160 -10.53 30.12 7.38
C ASP A 160 -9.31 29.21 7.12
N TRP A 161 -8.99 29.02 5.85
CA TRP A 161 -7.88 28.17 5.40
C TRP A 161 -6.53 28.60 5.97
N SER A 162 -6.34 29.89 6.24
CA SER A 162 -5.11 30.43 6.83
C SER A 162 -4.87 29.96 8.28
N SER A 163 -5.93 29.51 8.95
CA SER A 163 -5.87 28.94 10.31
C SER A 163 -5.53 27.45 10.33
N LEU A 164 -5.63 26.77 9.18
CA LEU A 164 -5.32 25.36 8.98
C LEU A 164 -3.90 25.21 8.41
N THR A 165 -3.38 24.00 8.45
CA THR A 165 -2.04 23.61 8.05
C THR A 165 -2.10 22.51 6.99
N GLY A 166 -1.23 22.60 5.97
CA GLY A 166 -0.89 21.52 5.05
C GLY A 166 0.58 21.13 5.20
N ALA A 167 1.10 20.36 4.24
CA ALA A 167 2.48 19.84 4.29
C ALA A 167 3.57 20.90 4.43
N TYR A 168 3.32 22.11 3.91
CA TYR A 168 4.31 23.18 3.83
C TYR A 168 4.01 24.40 4.71
N GLY A 169 3.03 24.31 5.63
CA GLY A 169 2.63 25.40 6.52
C GLY A 169 1.16 25.77 6.36
N PRO A 170 0.78 27.05 6.53
CA PRO A 170 -0.62 27.49 6.41
C PRO A 170 -1.28 27.04 5.11
N ALA A 171 -2.53 26.62 5.17
CA ALA A 171 -3.27 26.03 4.05
C ALA A 171 -3.87 27.06 3.07
N ASP A 172 -3.23 28.23 2.92
CA ASP A 172 -3.74 29.37 2.12
C ASP A 172 -4.00 29.02 0.65
N GLU A 173 -3.27 28.06 0.10
CA GLU A 173 -3.35 27.63 -1.31
C GLU A 173 -4.45 26.60 -1.60
N VAL A 174 -5.01 25.96 -0.57
CA VAL A 174 -6.00 24.88 -0.72
C VAL A 174 -7.26 25.32 -1.50
N PRO A 175 -7.82 26.53 -1.33
CA PRO A 175 -8.94 26.99 -2.15
C PRO A 175 -8.64 27.00 -3.65
N ASP A 176 -7.43 27.37 -4.04
CA ASP A 176 -7.05 27.46 -5.45
C ASP A 176 -6.83 26.07 -6.05
N ILE A 177 -6.25 25.13 -5.29
CA ILE A 177 -6.16 23.71 -5.65
C ILE A 177 -7.57 23.14 -5.91
N LEU A 178 -8.51 23.36 -4.98
CA LEU A 178 -9.89 22.88 -5.12
C LEU A 178 -10.63 23.54 -6.31
N ARG A 179 -10.35 24.81 -6.61
CA ARG A 179 -10.85 25.48 -7.81
C ARG A 179 -10.24 24.91 -9.08
N GLY A 180 -8.96 24.52 -9.07
CA GLY A 180 -8.29 23.82 -10.16
C GLY A 180 -9.01 22.52 -10.51
N LEU A 181 -9.32 21.69 -9.51
CA LEU A 181 -10.16 20.51 -9.71
C LEU A 181 -11.56 20.87 -10.24
N ALA A 182 -12.18 21.91 -9.67
CA ALA A 182 -13.52 22.34 -10.06
C ALA A 182 -13.59 22.99 -11.46
N ALA A 183 -12.47 23.42 -12.04
CA ALA A 183 -12.39 23.94 -13.40
C ALA A 183 -12.79 22.89 -14.44
N ASN A 184 -12.60 21.60 -14.13
CA ASN A 184 -13.08 20.45 -14.93
C ASN A 184 -12.51 20.47 -16.36
N ASP A 185 -11.23 20.84 -16.47
CA ASP A 185 -10.48 21.05 -17.71
C ASP A 185 -9.11 20.34 -17.66
N GLU A 186 -8.22 20.65 -18.62
CA GLU A 186 -6.90 20.04 -18.76
C GLU A 186 -5.94 20.26 -17.58
N GLY A 187 -6.21 21.21 -16.68
CA GLY A 187 -5.43 21.45 -15.47
C GLY A 187 -5.71 20.45 -14.34
N TRP A 188 -6.61 19.49 -14.54
CA TRP A 188 -6.99 18.52 -13.50
C TRP A 188 -5.81 17.73 -12.92
N GLU A 189 -4.91 17.23 -13.77
CA GLU A 189 -3.79 16.40 -13.31
C GLU A 189 -2.83 17.20 -12.43
N GLU A 190 -2.53 18.44 -12.81
CA GLU A 190 -1.73 19.37 -12.00
C GLU A 190 -2.41 19.68 -10.66
N ALA A 191 -3.72 19.94 -10.66
CA ALA A 191 -4.47 20.18 -9.42
C ALA A 191 -4.53 18.94 -8.50
N VAL A 192 -4.55 17.73 -9.06
CA VAL A 192 -4.44 16.47 -8.29
C VAL A 192 -3.04 16.33 -7.70
N GLU A 193 -1.98 16.60 -8.47
CA GLU A 193 -0.61 16.58 -7.98
C GLU A 193 -0.40 17.58 -6.84
N GLU A 194 -0.89 18.81 -6.99
CA GLU A 194 -0.85 19.83 -5.93
C GLU A 194 -1.63 19.37 -4.69
N TYR A 195 -2.81 18.76 -4.87
CA TYR A 195 -3.59 18.21 -3.76
C TYR A 195 -2.79 17.15 -2.97
N PHE A 196 -2.12 16.22 -3.66
CA PHE A 196 -1.28 15.18 -3.04
C PHE A 196 0.17 15.62 -2.73
N SER A 197 0.45 16.91 -2.89
CA SER A 197 1.67 17.55 -2.42
C SER A 197 1.40 18.38 -1.16
N THR A 198 0.28 19.08 -1.11
CA THR A 198 -0.04 20.04 -0.03
C THR A 198 -1.03 19.50 0.99
N VAL A 199 -2.13 18.89 0.54
CA VAL A 199 -3.26 18.49 1.41
C VAL A 199 -3.06 17.10 1.99
N VAL A 200 -2.46 16.19 1.22
CA VAL A 200 -2.09 14.84 1.66
C VAL A 200 -0.69 14.55 1.15
N HIS A 201 0.31 14.39 2.01
CA HIS A 201 1.70 14.21 1.59
C HIS A 201 2.27 12.91 2.15
N GLN A 202 2.69 11.98 1.28
CA GLN A 202 3.34 10.70 1.67
C GLN A 202 2.61 9.97 2.81
N ASP A 203 1.34 9.60 2.58
CA ASP A 203 0.48 8.95 3.58
C ASP A 203 0.26 9.76 4.87
N THR A 204 0.48 11.09 4.85
CA THR A 204 0.18 11.98 5.98
C THR A 204 -0.94 12.93 5.60
N CYS A 205 -1.96 13.00 6.46
CA CYS A 205 -3.00 14.00 6.42
C CYS A 205 -2.68 15.13 7.41
N TYR A 206 -3.30 16.29 7.19
CA TYR A 206 -3.18 17.47 8.03
C TYR A 206 -4.56 17.96 8.42
N ASP A 207 -4.67 18.90 9.35
CA ASP A 207 -5.96 19.45 9.80
C ASP A 207 -6.78 20.08 8.67
N CYS A 208 -6.17 20.49 7.54
CA CYS A 208 -6.89 20.91 6.34
C CYS A 208 -7.51 19.75 5.53
N THR A 209 -6.98 18.53 5.62
CA THR A 209 -7.43 17.38 4.82
C THR A 209 -8.92 17.05 5.05
N PRO A 210 -9.41 16.88 6.30
CA PRO A 210 -10.82 16.58 6.55
C PRO A 210 -11.76 17.64 5.97
N GLU A 211 -11.37 18.92 6.00
CA GLU A 211 -12.15 20.04 5.47
C GLU A 211 -12.30 19.96 3.94
N THR A 212 -11.30 19.46 3.23
CA THR A 212 -11.37 19.29 1.77
C THR A 212 -12.33 18.19 1.31
N ILE A 213 -12.55 17.15 2.12
CA ILE A 213 -13.40 15.99 1.76
C ILE A 213 -14.79 16.44 1.36
N GLY A 214 -15.29 17.50 2.01
CA GLY A 214 -16.59 18.05 1.72
C GLY A 214 -16.75 18.48 0.26
N PHE A 215 -15.72 19.09 -0.31
CA PHE A 215 -15.67 19.62 -1.66
C PHE A 215 -15.38 18.53 -2.70
N LEU A 216 -14.51 17.57 -2.39
CA LEU A 216 -14.29 16.40 -3.25
C LEU A 216 -15.60 15.64 -3.48
N VAL A 217 -16.44 15.49 -2.44
CA VAL A 217 -17.77 14.87 -2.56
C VAL A 217 -18.73 15.74 -3.39
N GLN A 218 -18.65 17.08 -3.31
CA GLN A 218 -19.44 17.95 -4.18
C GLN A 218 -19.07 17.72 -5.66
N LEU A 219 -17.77 17.64 -5.97
CA LEU A 219 -17.27 17.33 -7.31
C LEU A 219 -17.79 15.97 -7.80
N VAL A 220 -17.61 14.89 -7.03
CA VAL A 220 -18.08 13.54 -7.40
C VAL A 220 -19.58 13.55 -7.74
N ARG A 221 -20.38 14.27 -6.96
CA ARG A 221 -21.84 14.37 -7.12
C ARG A 221 -22.27 15.32 -8.22
N ALA A 222 -21.39 16.16 -8.74
CA ALA A 222 -21.73 17.11 -9.79
C ALA A 222 -22.06 16.36 -11.08
N PRO A 223 -23.27 16.51 -11.66
CA PRO A 223 -23.66 15.81 -12.88
C PRO A 223 -22.76 16.13 -14.09
N ARG A 224 -22.15 17.32 -14.08
CA ARG A 224 -21.29 17.83 -15.15
C ARG A 224 -19.81 17.45 -14.99
N LEU A 225 -19.41 16.85 -13.87
CA LEU A 225 -18.02 16.41 -13.69
C LEU A 225 -17.71 15.35 -14.76
N PHE A 226 -16.55 15.52 -15.39
CA PHE A 226 -16.07 14.58 -16.38
C PHE A 226 -15.98 13.16 -15.79
N PRO A 227 -16.45 12.11 -16.50
CA PRO A 227 -16.51 10.76 -15.94
C PRO A 227 -15.17 10.22 -15.42
N ALA A 228 -14.07 10.45 -16.15
CA ALA A 228 -12.74 10.02 -15.69
C ALA A 228 -12.33 10.69 -14.38
N TYR A 229 -12.63 11.98 -14.22
CA TYR A 229 -12.34 12.75 -12.99
C TYR A 229 -13.18 12.27 -11.82
N ARG A 230 -14.45 11.96 -12.05
CA ARG A 230 -15.30 11.35 -11.01
C ARG A 230 -14.73 10.02 -10.54
N PHE A 231 -14.30 9.17 -11.47
CA PHE A 231 -13.70 7.89 -11.16
C PHE A 231 -12.40 8.05 -10.36
N HIS A 232 -11.48 8.95 -10.76
CA HIS A 232 -10.27 9.24 -10.00
C HIS A 232 -10.58 9.76 -8.59
N LEU A 233 -11.55 10.66 -8.43
CA LEU A 233 -11.96 11.13 -7.10
C LEU A 233 -12.48 10.01 -6.20
N LEU A 234 -13.20 9.01 -6.72
CA LEU A 234 -13.63 7.86 -5.92
C LEU A 234 -12.43 7.03 -5.43
N ILE A 235 -11.39 6.87 -6.26
CA ILE A 235 -10.13 6.23 -5.87
C ILE A 235 -9.43 7.05 -4.79
N HIS A 236 -9.31 8.36 -4.99
CA HIS A 236 -8.65 9.25 -4.03
C HIS A 236 -9.37 9.29 -2.68
N LEU A 237 -10.71 9.33 -2.67
CA LEU A 237 -11.50 9.23 -1.43
C LEU A 237 -11.27 7.89 -0.71
N ALA A 238 -11.14 6.79 -1.46
CA ALA A 238 -10.85 5.48 -0.88
C ALA A 238 -9.42 5.42 -0.32
N TYR A 239 -8.44 5.97 -1.03
CA TYR A 239 -7.06 6.09 -0.57
C TYR A 239 -7.00 6.86 0.75
N ILE A 240 -7.48 8.10 0.78
CA ILE A 240 -7.43 8.97 1.97
C ILE A 240 -8.09 8.28 3.17
N ALA A 241 -9.24 7.64 2.97
CA ALA A 241 -9.95 6.99 4.05
C ALA A 241 -9.32 5.66 4.54
N THR A 242 -8.24 5.20 3.91
CA THR A 242 -7.50 3.97 4.28
C THR A 242 -6.06 4.22 4.72
N ILE A 243 -5.61 5.49 4.75
CA ILE A 243 -4.30 5.87 5.26
C ILE A 243 -4.17 5.46 6.74
N ASP A 244 -5.03 6.02 7.60
CA ASP A 244 -5.24 5.55 8.97
C ASP A 244 -6.75 5.66 9.31
N PRO A 245 -7.52 4.58 9.09
CA PRO A 245 -8.97 4.63 9.18
C PRO A 245 -9.43 4.77 10.63
N VAL A 246 -10.60 5.38 10.83
CA VAL A 246 -11.20 5.50 12.17
C VAL A 246 -11.26 4.15 12.90
N PRO A 247 -10.97 4.13 14.22
CA PRO A 247 -11.06 2.91 15.00
C PRO A 247 -12.50 2.39 15.04
N GLU A 248 -12.68 1.10 15.34
CA GLU A 248 -14.02 0.52 15.50
C GLU A 248 -14.81 1.17 16.65
N THR A 249 -14.10 1.63 17.68
CA THR A 249 -14.64 2.33 18.85
C THR A 249 -13.72 3.48 19.22
N GLY A 250 -14.29 4.65 19.52
CA GLY A 250 -13.54 5.85 19.91
C GLY A 250 -13.73 7.01 18.93
N GLU A 251 -13.18 8.16 19.29
CA GLU A 251 -13.11 9.34 18.42
C GLU A 251 -11.84 9.28 17.57
N PRO A 252 -11.81 9.93 16.39
CA PRO A 252 -10.57 10.15 15.65
C PRO A 252 -9.54 10.89 16.52
N ASP A 253 -8.31 10.38 16.56
CA ASP A 253 -7.18 10.96 17.30
C ASP A 253 -6.04 11.43 16.37
N SER A 254 -6.22 11.31 15.06
CA SER A 254 -5.33 11.78 14.00
C SER A 254 -6.10 12.50 12.88
N ASP A 255 -5.41 13.29 12.08
CA ASP A 255 -5.99 13.99 10.92
C ASP A 255 -6.41 12.99 9.83
N GLU A 256 -5.70 11.88 9.70
CA GLU A 256 -6.05 10.74 8.85
C GLU A 256 -7.37 10.10 9.27
N ALA A 257 -7.53 9.83 10.57
CA ALA A 257 -8.77 9.29 11.11
C ALA A 257 -9.92 10.31 10.95
N ALA A 258 -9.65 11.60 11.12
CA ALA A 258 -10.63 12.66 10.87
C ALA A 258 -11.04 12.74 9.39
N ALA A 259 -10.09 12.57 8.46
CA ALA A 259 -10.37 12.52 7.02
C ALA A 259 -11.19 11.28 6.66
N CYS A 260 -10.84 10.11 7.23
CA CYS A 260 -11.64 8.89 7.11
C CYS A 260 -13.07 9.11 7.64
N ARG A 261 -13.24 9.78 8.80
CA ARG A 261 -14.56 10.11 9.35
C ARG A 261 -15.36 10.99 8.39
N ALA A 262 -14.73 12.05 7.86
CA ALA A 262 -15.37 12.95 6.91
C ALA A 262 -15.85 12.22 5.65
N VAL A 263 -15.11 11.23 5.14
CA VAL A 263 -15.55 10.36 4.04
C VAL A 263 -16.77 9.54 4.45
N ILE A 264 -16.70 8.87 5.62
CA ILE A 264 -17.80 8.04 6.14
C ILE A 264 -19.10 8.83 6.28
N ASP A 265 -19.04 10.03 6.82
CA ASP A 265 -20.21 10.89 7.05
C ASP A 265 -20.88 11.31 5.74
N ARG A 266 -20.14 11.32 4.63
CA ARG A 266 -20.62 11.65 3.29
C ARG A 266 -20.98 10.44 2.43
N LEU A 267 -20.68 9.21 2.88
CA LEU A 267 -21.03 7.98 2.17
C LEU A 267 -22.52 7.90 1.76
N PRO A 268 -23.52 8.30 2.58
CA PRO A 268 -24.92 8.24 2.14
C PRO A 268 -25.19 9.00 0.83
N GLY A 269 -24.53 10.16 0.65
CA GLY A 269 -24.67 10.98 -0.57
C GLY A 269 -23.95 10.38 -1.77
N LEU A 270 -22.78 9.75 -1.57
CA LEU A 270 -22.05 9.03 -2.61
C LEU A 270 -22.82 7.77 -3.07
N LEU A 271 -23.32 7.00 -2.11
CA LEU A 271 -24.07 5.77 -2.37
C LEU A 271 -25.43 6.02 -3.02
N ALA A 272 -25.98 7.23 -2.91
CA ALA A 272 -27.18 7.64 -3.64
C ALA A 272 -26.95 7.73 -5.16
N LEU A 273 -25.70 7.87 -5.63
CA LEU A 273 -25.34 7.89 -7.04
C LEU A 273 -25.39 6.50 -7.70
N TRP A 274 -25.50 5.43 -6.90
CA TRP A 274 -25.46 4.04 -7.37
C TRP A 274 -26.31 3.76 -8.63
N PRO A 275 -27.59 4.18 -8.72
CA PRO A 275 -28.44 3.84 -9.87
C PRO A 275 -27.92 4.39 -11.21
N ASP A 276 -27.20 5.50 -11.18
CA ASP A 276 -26.82 6.26 -12.37
C ASP A 276 -25.35 6.05 -12.77
N LEU A 277 -24.52 5.52 -11.86
CA LEU A 277 -23.11 5.29 -12.13
C LEU A 277 -22.85 4.06 -13.01
N PRO A 278 -21.81 4.10 -13.86
CA PRO A 278 -21.35 2.93 -14.60
C PRO A 278 -20.72 1.88 -13.66
N ALA A 279 -20.45 0.70 -14.19
CA ALA A 279 -19.99 -0.46 -13.40
C ALA A 279 -18.65 -0.22 -12.68
N THR A 280 -17.73 0.50 -13.32
CA THR A 280 -16.40 0.89 -12.79
C THR A 280 -16.54 1.70 -11.50
N GLU A 281 -17.34 2.76 -11.50
CA GLU A 281 -17.58 3.61 -10.32
C GLU A 281 -18.42 2.90 -9.25
N ARG A 282 -19.37 2.04 -9.65
CA ARG A 282 -20.11 1.19 -8.70
C ARG A 282 -19.18 0.26 -7.92
N ALA A 283 -18.15 -0.30 -8.54
CA ALA A 283 -17.16 -1.12 -7.86
C ALA A 283 -16.43 -0.32 -6.76
N TRP A 284 -16.00 0.91 -7.06
CA TRP A 284 -15.39 1.80 -6.07
C TRP A 284 -16.35 2.26 -4.96
N LEU A 285 -17.64 2.39 -5.23
CA LEU A 285 -18.65 2.61 -4.18
C LEU A 285 -18.76 1.44 -3.20
N ILE A 286 -18.55 0.19 -3.64
CA ILE A 286 -18.51 -0.98 -2.75
C ILE A 286 -17.27 -0.92 -1.86
N VAL A 287 -16.11 -0.57 -2.42
CA VAL A 287 -14.85 -0.40 -1.65
C VAL A 287 -15.02 0.70 -0.59
N LEU A 288 -15.54 1.87 -0.98
CA LEU A 288 -15.82 2.99 -0.06
C LEU A 288 -16.83 2.61 1.02
N ALA A 289 -17.85 1.81 0.71
CA ALA A 289 -18.83 1.37 1.70
C ALA A 289 -18.19 0.50 2.81
N ALA A 290 -17.16 -0.30 2.49
CA ALA A 290 -16.46 -1.15 3.46
C ALA A 290 -15.63 -0.35 4.48
N VAL A 291 -15.27 0.90 4.16
CA VAL A 291 -14.53 1.80 5.06
C VAL A 291 -15.34 2.16 6.31
N ARG A 292 -16.68 2.11 6.27
CA ARG A 292 -17.50 2.42 7.44
C ARG A 292 -17.53 1.25 8.43
N PRO A 293 -17.19 1.47 9.72
CA PRO A 293 -17.34 0.43 10.74
C PRO A 293 -18.80 -0.03 10.86
N GLY A 294 -19.02 -1.35 10.91
CA GLY A 294 -20.35 -1.95 11.02
C GLY A 294 -21.28 -1.69 9.81
N ALA A 295 -20.74 -1.34 8.65
CA ALA A 295 -21.53 -1.23 7.43
C ALA A 295 -22.10 -2.59 7.03
N GLU A 296 -23.39 -2.67 6.71
CA GLU A 296 -23.98 -3.91 6.19
C GLU A 296 -23.97 -3.92 4.65
N PRO A 297 -23.64 -5.04 4.00
CA PRO A 297 -23.61 -5.12 2.55
C PRO A 297 -25.03 -5.02 1.99
N ARG A 298 -25.25 -4.02 1.14
CA ARG A 298 -26.55 -3.79 0.51
C ARG A 298 -26.89 -4.90 -0.50
N PRO A 299 -28.18 -5.24 -0.71
CA PRO A 299 -28.59 -6.25 -1.69
C PRO A 299 -28.03 -5.99 -3.09
N GLU A 300 -28.04 -4.73 -3.53
CA GLU A 300 -27.53 -4.32 -4.84
C GLU A 300 -26.02 -4.56 -5.01
N PHE A 301 -25.23 -4.53 -3.93
CA PHE A 301 -23.79 -4.81 -4.00
C PHE A 301 -23.53 -6.30 -4.24
N ARG A 302 -24.29 -7.17 -3.56
CA ARG A 302 -24.22 -8.62 -3.77
C ARG A 302 -24.71 -9.00 -5.16
N GLU A 303 -25.79 -8.38 -5.61
CA GLU A 303 -26.33 -8.57 -6.95
C GLU A 303 -25.36 -8.11 -8.04
N PHE A 304 -24.70 -6.96 -7.83
CA PHE A 304 -23.64 -6.47 -8.70
C PHE A 304 -22.49 -7.47 -8.77
N ARG A 305 -21.93 -7.86 -7.61
CA ARG A 305 -20.83 -8.82 -7.56
C ARG A 305 -21.17 -10.16 -8.21
N HIS A 306 -22.41 -10.65 -8.06
CA HIS A 306 -22.88 -11.89 -8.69
C HIS A 306 -22.90 -11.81 -10.22
N ARG A 307 -23.09 -10.62 -10.80
CA ARG A 307 -23.05 -10.38 -12.25
C ARG A 307 -21.65 -10.13 -12.80
N VAL A 308 -20.67 -9.85 -11.94
CA VAL A 308 -19.28 -9.66 -12.35
C VAL A 308 -18.66 -11.03 -12.64
N ASP A 309 -18.23 -11.22 -13.89
CA ASP A 309 -17.62 -12.46 -14.34
C ASP A 309 -16.25 -12.69 -13.67
N GLY A 310 -16.02 -13.92 -13.22
CA GLY A 310 -14.73 -14.36 -12.70
C GLY A 310 -14.41 -13.92 -11.26
N PRO A 311 -13.14 -14.10 -10.83
CA PRO A 311 -12.68 -13.71 -9.52
C PRO A 311 -12.58 -12.18 -9.40
N SER A 312 -12.89 -11.66 -8.21
CA SER A 312 -12.72 -10.24 -7.85
C SER A 312 -12.32 -10.15 -6.37
N PRO A 313 -11.04 -10.41 -6.04
CA PRO A 313 -10.55 -10.38 -4.66
C PRO A 313 -10.91 -9.09 -3.91
N ALA A 314 -10.88 -7.94 -4.58
CA ALA A 314 -11.22 -6.66 -3.97
C ALA A 314 -12.69 -6.59 -3.56
N LEU A 315 -13.63 -6.93 -4.45
CA LEU A 315 -15.05 -6.88 -4.12
C LEU A 315 -15.46 -7.98 -3.14
N ASP A 316 -14.86 -9.16 -3.25
CA ASP A 316 -15.09 -10.27 -2.31
C ASP A 316 -14.63 -9.88 -0.89
N LEU A 317 -13.46 -9.24 -0.75
CA LEU A 317 -12.98 -8.73 0.53
C LEU A 317 -13.83 -7.57 1.07
N ALA A 318 -14.24 -6.62 0.23
CA ALA A 318 -15.10 -5.51 0.64
C ALA A 318 -16.43 -6.02 1.22
N LEU A 319 -17.05 -7.00 0.55
CA LEU A 319 -18.29 -7.62 1.01
C LEU A 319 -18.11 -8.39 2.32
N ALA A 320 -17.00 -9.13 2.47
CA ALA A 320 -16.69 -9.85 3.70
C ALA A 320 -16.48 -8.90 4.89
N LEU A 321 -15.80 -7.77 4.67
CA LEU A 321 -15.58 -6.74 5.67
C LEU A 321 -16.90 -6.12 6.15
N MET A 322 -17.80 -5.77 5.23
CA MET A 322 -19.14 -5.28 5.58
C MET A 322 -19.98 -6.36 6.29
N SER A 323 -19.86 -7.62 5.86
CA SER A 323 -20.60 -8.71 6.52
C SER A 323 -20.15 -9.00 7.95
N GLY A 324 -19.03 -8.42 8.41
CA GLY A 324 -18.45 -8.72 9.72
C GLY A 324 -17.93 -10.16 9.83
N ASP A 325 -17.77 -10.86 8.70
CA ASP A 325 -17.31 -12.24 8.67
C ASP A 325 -15.78 -12.28 8.79
N GLY A 326 -15.29 -12.21 10.03
CA GLY A 326 -13.86 -12.23 10.30
C GLY A 326 -13.15 -13.50 9.84
N GLY A 327 -13.88 -14.61 9.68
CA GLY A 327 -13.34 -15.86 9.11
C GLY A 327 -13.06 -15.68 7.63
N ALA A 328 -14.06 -15.23 6.87
CA ALA A 328 -13.93 -14.97 5.43
C ALA A 328 -12.88 -13.89 5.14
N VAL A 329 -12.84 -12.80 5.90
CA VAL A 329 -11.80 -11.76 5.75
C VAL A 329 -10.41 -12.37 5.87
N ARG A 330 -10.16 -13.18 6.92
CA ARG A 330 -8.86 -13.83 7.12
C ARG A 330 -8.52 -14.81 5.99
N GLU A 331 -9.48 -15.59 5.53
CA GLU A 331 -9.27 -16.54 4.43
C GLU A 331 -8.90 -15.81 3.13
N LEU A 332 -9.61 -14.73 2.81
CA LEU A 332 -9.37 -13.93 1.61
C LEU A 332 -8.01 -13.20 1.67
N THR A 333 -7.65 -12.61 2.81
CA THR A 333 -6.35 -11.92 2.95
C THR A 333 -5.18 -12.90 2.92
N LEU A 334 -5.29 -14.08 3.55
CA LEU A 334 -4.27 -15.12 3.45
C LEU A 334 -4.16 -15.72 2.05
N ALA A 335 -5.30 -15.90 1.36
CA ALA A 335 -5.29 -16.33 -0.03
C ALA A 335 -4.60 -15.29 -0.93
N ALA A 336 -4.86 -14.01 -0.72
CA ALA A 336 -4.18 -12.91 -1.41
C ALA A 336 -2.67 -12.89 -1.13
N ALA A 337 -2.26 -13.03 0.13
CA ALA A 337 -0.85 -13.08 0.53
C ALA A 337 -0.07 -14.26 -0.09
N ALA A 338 -0.76 -15.30 -0.59
CA ALA A 338 -0.11 -16.44 -1.25
C ALA A 338 0.26 -16.18 -2.71
N TRP A 339 -0.24 -15.10 -3.32
CA TRP A 339 0.10 -14.72 -4.71
C TRP A 339 0.57 -13.26 -4.83
N ASP A 340 0.31 -12.43 -3.83
CA ASP A 340 0.73 -11.03 -3.76
C ASP A 340 1.66 -10.79 -2.54
N GLU A 341 2.90 -10.46 -2.85
CA GLU A 341 3.98 -10.18 -1.90
C GLU A 341 3.75 -8.91 -1.09
N GLU A 342 3.07 -7.91 -1.65
CA GLU A 342 2.77 -6.66 -0.95
C GLU A 342 1.69 -6.91 0.10
N VAL A 343 0.68 -7.72 -0.23
CA VAL A 343 -0.30 -8.19 0.76
C VAL A 343 0.40 -8.95 1.88
N SER A 344 1.33 -9.86 1.55
CA SER A 344 2.11 -10.56 2.57
C SER A 344 2.90 -9.61 3.47
N ALA A 345 3.48 -8.54 2.93
CA ALA A 345 4.21 -7.53 3.71
C ALA A 345 3.25 -6.74 4.63
N MET A 346 2.10 -6.30 4.11
CA MET A 346 1.08 -5.59 4.91
C MET A 346 0.55 -6.42 6.08
N LEU A 347 0.53 -7.76 5.96
CA LEU A 347 0.11 -8.63 7.06
C LEU A 347 1.11 -8.66 8.23
N GLU A 348 2.37 -8.36 7.99
CA GLU A 348 3.43 -8.32 9.01
C GLU A 348 3.55 -6.97 9.71
N GLU A 349 3.09 -5.90 9.07
CA GLU A 349 3.09 -4.55 9.64
C GLU A 349 2.28 -4.50 10.96
N PRO A 350 2.72 -3.71 11.96
CA PRO A 350 2.11 -3.63 13.28
C PRO A 350 0.81 -2.81 13.30
N PHE A 351 0.07 -2.82 12.19
CA PHE A 351 -1.23 -2.17 12.08
C PHE A 351 -2.27 -2.82 13.00
N SER A 352 -3.25 -2.01 13.39
CA SER A 352 -4.52 -2.53 13.90
C SER A 352 -5.13 -3.50 12.87
N ARG A 353 -5.90 -4.48 13.32
CA ARG A 353 -6.56 -5.44 12.41
C ARG A 353 -7.38 -4.72 11.33
N ARG A 354 -8.15 -3.71 11.73
CA ARG A 354 -8.98 -2.92 10.83
C ARG A 354 -8.15 -2.17 9.79
N THR A 355 -7.10 -1.47 10.23
CA THR A 355 -6.19 -0.72 9.34
C THR A 355 -5.56 -1.66 8.33
N ARG A 356 -5.06 -2.82 8.78
CA ARG A 356 -4.50 -3.86 7.91
C ARG A 356 -5.52 -4.35 6.87
N ASP A 357 -6.70 -4.77 7.30
CA ASP A 357 -7.72 -5.33 6.42
C ASP A 357 -8.18 -4.30 5.35
N LEU A 358 -8.29 -3.02 5.72
CA LEU A 358 -8.64 -1.94 4.80
C LEU A 358 -7.50 -1.55 3.84
N LYS A 359 -6.25 -1.56 4.30
CA LYS A 359 -5.08 -1.37 3.41
C LYS A 359 -4.96 -2.50 2.39
N VAL A 360 -5.16 -3.75 2.80
CA VAL A 360 -5.20 -4.90 1.89
C VAL A 360 -6.36 -4.75 0.89
N LEU A 361 -7.55 -4.35 1.35
CA LEU A 361 -8.67 -4.06 0.45
C LEU A 361 -8.32 -3.00 -0.59
N PHE A 362 -7.74 -1.88 -0.16
CA PHE A 362 -7.40 -0.78 -1.07
C PHE A 362 -6.31 -1.19 -2.08
N HIS A 363 -5.28 -1.92 -1.64
CA HIS A 363 -4.24 -2.47 -2.51
C HIS A 363 -4.82 -3.38 -3.60
N LEU A 364 -5.67 -4.34 -3.20
CA LEU A 364 -6.35 -5.24 -4.14
C LEU A 364 -7.26 -4.46 -5.09
N ALA A 365 -7.99 -3.47 -4.59
CA ALA A 365 -8.87 -2.61 -5.40
C ALA A 365 -8.08 -1.79 -6.42
N LEU A 366 -6.90 -1.25 -6.07
CA LEU A 366 -6.04 -0.57 -7.03
C LEU A 366 -5.53 -1.52 -8.11
N ALA A 367 -5.03 -2.69 -7.72
CA ALA A 367 -4.50 -3.67 -8.68
C ALA A 367 -5.57 -4.23 -9.63
N GLU A 368 -6.83 -4.27 -9.19
CA GLU A 368 -7.93 -4.92 -9.91
C GLU A 368 -8.88 -3.93 -10.64
N LEU A 369 -9.18 -2.80 -10.01
CA LEU A 369 -10.26 -1.87 -10.39
C LEU A 369 -9.74 -0.51 -10.88
N ALA A 370 -8.43 -0.24 -10.81
CA ALA A 370 -7.84 0.94 -11.41
C ALA A 370 -7.33 0.65 -12.84
N PRO A 371 -7.17 1.69 -13.69
CA PRO A 371 -6.50 1.56 -14.98
C PRO A 371 -5.06 1.09 -14.78
N ALA A 372 -4.63 0.16 -15.64
CA ALA A 372 -3.29 -0.43 -15.62
C ALA A 372 -2.22 0.51 -16.17
#